data_AF-A0A515AAE4-F1
#
_entry.id   AF-A0A515AAE4-F1
#
_cell.length_a   1.000
_cell.length_b   1.000
_cell.length_c   1.000
_cell.angle_alpha   90.00
_cell.angle_beta   90.00
_cell.angle_gamma   90.00
#
_symmetry.space_group_name_H-M   'P 1'
#
loop_
_entity.id
_entity.type
_entity.pdbx_description
1 polymer ?
#
loop_
_entity_poly.entity_id
_entity_poly.type
_entity_poly.pdbx_seq_one_letter_code
_entity_poly.pdbx_strand_id
1 'polypeptide(L)'
;MAVEVKSFILPSFAYEFHAVLGQYLNYQTFMEIQEPDRTLYLAVARNIYDKFFVDEATQLIVDKFKINLIIFDTQTKMVETWILK
;
A
#
# COMPACT_ATOMS: atom_id res chain seq x y z
N MET A 1 12.60 -2.92 7.26
CA MET A 1 11.28 -2.83 6.62
C MET A 1 10.30 -2.15 7.56
N ALA A 2 9.46 -1.27 7.03
CA ALA A 2 8.26 -0.75 7.71
C ALA A 2 7.01 -1.18 6.92
N VAL A 3 5.92 -1.46 7.61
CA VAL A 3 4.65 -1.89 6.99
C VAL A 3 3.52 -1.02 7.50
N GLU A 4 2.87 -0.28 6.61
CA GLU A 4 1.63 0.43 6.91
C GLU A 4 0.43 -0.48 6.58
N VAL A 5 -0.31 -0.91 7.61
CA VAL A 5 -1.45 -1.83 7.44
C VAL A 5 -2.74 -1.06 7.28
N LYS A 6 -3.48 -1.30 6.19
CA LYS A 6 -4.80 -0.68 5.94
C LYS A 6 -5.84 -1.73 5.56
N SER A 7 -7.02 -1.60 6.16
CA SER A 7 -8.15 -2.51 5.97
C SER A 7 -9.14 -2.06 4.88
N PHE A 8 -9.05 -0.81 4.40
CA PHE A 8 -9.93 -0.25 3.36
C PHE A 8 -11.43 -0.44 3.66
N ILE A 9 -11.84 -0.03 4.87
CA ILE A 9 -13.19 -0.27 5.42
C ILE A 9 -14.16 0.88 5.18
N LEU A 10 -13.70 2.02 4.65
CA LEU A 10 -14.58 3.15 4.39
C LEU A 10 -15.45 2.87 3.14
N PRO A 11 -16.66 3.48 3.07
CA PRO A 11 -17.56 3.26 1.94
C PRO A 11 -16.98 3.69 0.57
N SER A 12 -16.02 4.61 0.57
CA SER A 12 -15.38 5.15 -0.63
C SER A 12 -13.89 4.80 -0.66
N PHE A 13 -13.55 3.83 -1.51
CA PHE A 13 -12.15 3.46 -1.75
C PHE A 13 -11.32 4.65 -2.21
N ALA A 14 -11.83 5.48 -3.13
CA ALA A 14 -11.08 6.62 -3.66
C ALA A 14 -10.71 7.63 -2.56
N TYR A 15 -11.62 7.90 -1.62
CA TYR A 15 -11.36 8.79 -0.50
C TYR A 15 -10.32 8.19 0.45
N GLU A 16 -10.46 6.91 0.81
CA GLU A 16 -9.52 6.24 1.70
C GLU A 16 -8.13 6.11 1.06
N PHE A 17 -8.09 5.75 -0.23
CA PHE A 17 -6.86 5.64 -1.00
C PHE A 17 -6.12 6.98 -1.08
N HIS A 18 -6.83 8.10 -1.26
CA HIS A 18 -6.21 9.42 -1.22
C HIS A 18 -5.54 9.70 0.14
N ALA A 19 -6.21 9.35 1.25
CA ALA A 19 -5.64 9.52 2.59
C ALA A 19 -4.45 8.59 2.85
N VAL A 20 -4.51 7.34 2.38
CA VAL A 20 -3.44 6.34 2.50
C VAL A 20 -2.22 6.75 1.66
N LEU A 21 -2.45 7.22 0.43
CA LEU A 21 -1.38 7.72 -0.44
C LEU A 21 -0.63 8.88 0.21
N GLY A 22 -1.36 9.85 0.80
CA GLY A 22 -0.73 10.96 1.51
C GLY A 22 0.10 10.51 2.71
N GLN A 23 -0.40 9.55 3.50
CA GLN A 23 0.36 8.97 4.62
C GLN A 23 1.62 8.26 4.15
N TYR A 24 1.49 7.40 3.13
CA TYR A 24 2.62 6.66 2.57
C TYR A 24 3.73 7.59 2.10
N LEU A 25 3.39 8.62 1.32
CA LEU A 25 4.36 9.59 0.80
C LEU A 25 5.04 10.39 1.92
N ASN A 26 4.30 10.78 2.95
CA ASN A 26 4.88 11.46 4.11
C ASN A 26 5.89 10.56 4.83
N TYR A 27 5.52 9.31 5.14
CA TYR A 27 6.42 8.37 5.79
C TYR A 27 7.63 8.04 4.94
N GLN A 28 7.45 7.80 3.65
CA GLN A 28 8.55 7.58 2.71
C GLN A 28 9.55 8.74 2.75
N THR A 29 9.06 9.98 2.66
CA THR A 29 9.90 11.19 2.70
C THR A 29 10.69 11.30 4.01
N PHE A 30 10.06 11.03 5.17
CA PHE A 30 10.77 11.07 6.45
C PHE A 30 11.78 9.94 6.60
N MET A 31 11.46 8.75 6.11
CA MET A 31 12.34 7.59 6.17
C MET A 31 13.56 7.73 5.27
N GLU A 32 13.44 8.35 4.11
CA GLU A 32 14.60 8.65 3.24
C GLU A 32 15.68 9.48 3.96
N ILE A 33 15.28 10.30 4.93
CA ILE A 33 16.19 11.15 5.71
C ILE A 33 16.72 10.41 6.95
N GLN A 34 15.85 9.71 7.69
CA GLN A 34 16.19 9.16 9.00
C GLN A 34 16.62 7.69 8.98
N GLU A 35 16.09 6.90 8.04
CA GLU A 35 16.28 5.45 7.96
C GLU A 35 16.37 5.01 6.47
N PRO A 36 17.36 5.48 5.69
CA PRO A 36 17.39 5.30 4.24
C PRO A 36 17.47 3.82 3.79
N ASP A 37 18.01 2.95 4.65
CA ASP A 37 18.09 1.50 4.38
C ASP A 37 16.74 0.78 4.58
N ARG A 38 15.71 1.50 5.04
CA ARG A 38 14.42 0.90 5.38
C ARG A 38 13.41 1.08 4.25
N THR A 39 13.05 -0.02 3.60
CA THR A 39 11.94 -0.04 2.63
C THR A 39 10.58 0.03 3.34
N LEU A 40 9.73 0.96 2.89
CA LEU A 40 8.33 1.09 3.29
C LEU A 40 7.43 0.30 2.34
N TYR A 41 6.44 -0.38 2.91
CA TYR A 41 5.39 -1.09 2.17
C TYR A 41 4.01 -0.70 2.67
N LEU A 42 3.07 -0.63 1.73
CA LEU A 42 1.64 -0.58 2.02
C LEU A 42 1.06 -1.99 2.02
N ALA A 43 0.58 -2.46 3.17
CA ALA A 43 -0.08 -3.76 3.28
C ALA A 43 -1.59 -3.63 2.97
N VAL A 44 -2.03 -4.46 2.03
CA VAL A 44 -3.39 -4.47 1.48
C VAL A 44 -3.93 -5.90 1.55
N ALA A 45 -5.17 -6.05 2.02
CA ALA A 45 -5.83 -7.35 2.03
C ALA A 45 -6.09 -7.85 0.60
N ARG A 46 -6.02 -9.17 0.38
CA ARG A 46 -6.16 -9.78 -0.96
C ARG A 46 -7.43 -9.36 -1.70
N ASN A 47 -8.57 -9.36 -1.00
CA ASN A 47 -9.86 -8.95 -1.55
C ASN A 47 -9.91 -7.47 -1.97
N ILE A 48 -9.17 -6.59 -1.28
CA ILE A 48 -9.06 -5.18 -1.64
C ILE A 48 -8.15 -5.01 -2.85
N TYR A 49 -7.04 -5.76 -2.88
CA TYR A 49 -6.13 -5.73 -4.02
C TYR A 49 -6.86 -6.11 -5.32
N ASP A 50 -7.56 -7.26 -5.31
CA ASP A 50 -8.28 -7.78 -6.48
C ASP A 50 -9.43 -6.88 -6.93
N LYS A 51 -10.03 -6.12 -6.01
CA LYS A 51 -11.17 -5.27 -6.32
C LYS A 51 -10.75 -3.89 -6.83
N PHE A 52 -9.66 -3.33 -6.30
CA PHE A 52 -9.34 -1.92 -6.50
C PHE A 52 -7.92 -1.66 -6.99
N PHE A 53 -6.95 -2.47 -6.58
CA PHE A 53 -5.56 -2.25 -7.00
C PHE A 53 -5.28 -2.82 -8.38
N VAL A 54 -6.08 -3.76 -8.89
CA VAL A 54 -5.94 -4.24 -10.28
C VAL A 54 -6.46 -3.22 -11.31
N ASP A 55 -7.23 -2.22 -10.88
CA ASP A 55 -7.73 -1.14 -11.74
C ASP A 55 -6.58 -0.31 -12.32
N GLU A 56 -6.67 0.04 -13.61
CA GLU A 56 -5.62 0.74 -14.34
C GLU A 56 -5.27 2.10 -13.71
N ALA A 57 -6.26 2.86 -13.23
CA ALA A 57 -6.00 4.16 -12.63
C ALA A 57 -5.23 4.01 -11.31
N THR A 58 -5.58 3.01 -10.51
CA THR A 58 -4.87 2.72 -9.26
C THR A 58 -3.44 2.23 -9.52
N GLN A 59 -3.24 1.32 -10.50
CA GLN A 59 -1.90 0.86 -10.89
C GLN A 59 -1.02 2.03 -11.39
N LEU A 60 -1.55 2.92 -12.22
CA LEU A 60 -0.82 4.10 -12.70
C LEU A 60 -0.30 4.97 -11.55
N ILE A 61 -1.10 5.16 -10.51
CA ILE A 61 -0.69 5.91 -9.32
C ILE A 61 0.37 5.16 -8.53
N VAL A 62 0.15 3.86 -8.26
CA VAL A 62 1.10 2.99 -7.55
C VAL A 62 2.46 2.98 -8.23
N ASP A 63 2.49 2.88 -9.56
CA ASP A 63 3.72 2.85 -10.35
C ASP A 63 4.42 4.20 -10.40
N LYS A 64 3.66 5.29 -10.56
CA LYS A 64 4.18 6.65 -10.58
C LYS A 64 4.88 7.00 -9.27
N PHE A 65 4.30 6.61 -8.14
CA PHE A 65 4.80 6.93 -6.81
C PHE A 65 5.63 5.82 -6.17
N LYS A 66 5.93 4.73 -6.89
CA LYS A 66 6.81 3.65 -6.42
C LYS A 66 6.35 3.06 -5.10
N ILE A 67 5.04 2.81 -5.01
CA ILE A 67 4.43 2.27 -3.80
C ILE A 67 4.67 0.77 -3.76
N ASN A 68 5.49 0.31 -2.81
CA ASN A 68 5.68 -1.11 -2.60
C ASN A 68 4.45 -1.68 -1.88
N LEU A 69 3.99 -2.86 -2.31
CA LEU A 69 2.79 -3.49 -1.76
C LEU A 69 3.11 -4.81 -1.09
N ILE A 70 2.40 -5.08 0.00
CA ILE A 70 2.30 -6.41 0.61
C ILE A 70 0.85 -6.83 0.50
N ILE A 71 0.62 -7.98 -0.13
CA ILE A 71 -0.72 -8.56 -0.22
C ILE A 71 -0.81 -9.68 0.79
N PHE A 72 -1.80 -9.62 1.67
CA PHE A 72 -2.03 -10.64 2.68
C PHE A 72 -3.47 -11.11 2.67
N ASP A 73 -3.66 -12.38 3.03
CA ASP A 73 -4.98 -12.97 3.19
C ASP A 73 -5.46 -12.79 4.64
N THR A 74 -6.66 -12.24 4.81
CA THR A 74 -7.22 -11.90 6.12
C THR A 74 -7.74 -13.12 6.88
N GLN A 75 -8.06 -14.22 6.19
CA GLN A 75 -8.61 -15.44 6.79
C GLN A 75 -7.48 -16.33 7.35
N THR A 76 -6.46 -16.56 6.53
CA THR A 76 -5.27 -17.36 6.85
C THR A 76 -4.21 -16.57 7.60
N LYS A 77 -4.28 -15.23 7.58
CA LYS A 77 -3.31 -14.30 8.19
C LYS A 77 -1.89 -14.45 7.65
N MET A 78 -1.75 -14.91 6.42
CA MET A 78 -0.47 -15.09 5.75
C MET A 78 -0.23 -14.00 4.71
N VAL A 79 1.04 -13.60 4.56
CA VAL A 79 1.46 -12.78 3.43
C VAL A 79 1.54 -13.67 2.20
N GLU A 80 0.83 -13.30 1.14
CA GLU A 80 0.80 -14.06 -0.11
C GLU A 80 1.85 -13.55 -1.09
N THR A 81 1.99 -12.22 -1.21
CA THR A 81 2.80 -11.60 -2.26
C THR A 81 3.45 -10.31 -1.79
N TRP A 82 4.67 -10.08 -2.26
CA TRP A 82 5.42 -8.83 -2.13
C TRP A 82 5.61 -8.23 -3.52
N ILE A 83 5.20 -6.98 -3.71
CA ILE A 83 5.38 -6.26 -4.98
C ILE A 83 6.30 -5.08 -4.72
N LEU A 84 7.47 -5.11 -5.36
CA LEU A 84 8.44 -4.01 -5.37
C LEU A 84 8.21 -3.15 -6.62
N LYS A 85 8.19 -1.83 -6.48
CA LYS A 85 7.89 -0.89 -7.58
C LYS A 85 8.97 0.17 -7.79
#